data_AF-A0A3C1UFF3-F1
#
_entry.id   AF-A0A3C1UFF3-F1
#
_cell.length_a   1.000
_cell.length_b   1.000
_cell.length_c   1.000
_cell.angle_alpha   90.00
_cell.angle_beta   90.00
_cell.angle_gamma   90.00
#
_symmetry.space_group_name_H-M   'P 1'
#
loop_
_entity.id
_entity.type
_entity.pdbx_description
1 polymer ?
#
loop_
_entity_poly.entity_id
_entity_poly.type
_entity_poly.pdbx_seq_one_letter_code
_entity_poly.pdbx_strand_id
1 'polypeptide(L)'
;MNSKIYNVVILDKSGSMTSIRKQAVDSVNETFGCIRSMRKKNAEQEQFVTLVAFCGCEQKVIYENTPIEKVNDITLADYEPCCMTPLYDA
;
A
#
# COMPACT_ATOMS: atom_id res chain seq x y z
N MET A 1 -11.68 -4.09 -25.03
CA MET A 1 -12.22 -3.22 -23.96
C MET A 1 -11.14 -3.17 -22.89
N ASN A 2 -10.52 -2.02 -22.62
CA ASN A 2 -9.52 -1.95 -21.55
C ASN A 2 -10.23 -2.07 -20.21
N SER A 3 -9.80 -3.03 -19.39
CA SER A 3 -10.33 -3.20 -18.03
C SER A 3 -9.49 -2.37 -17.06
N LYS A 4 -10.15 -1.70 -16.11
CA LYS A 4 -9.47 -0.93 -15.06
C LYS A 4 -9.61 -1.67 -13.74
N ILE A 5 -8.49 -1.92 -13.09
CA ILE A 5 -8.41 -2.61 -11.80
C ILE A 5 -7.84 -1.65 -10.77
N TYR A 6 -8.56 -1.49 -9.67
CA TYR A 6 -8.19 -0.62 -8.56
C TYR A 6 -7.82 -1.50 -7.36
N ASN A 7 -6.55 -1.44 -6.96
CA ASN A 7 -6.02 -2.18 -5.84
C ASN A 7 -5.93 -1.23 -4.64
N VAL A 8 -6.61 -1.57 -3.54
CA VAL A 8 -6.53 -0.81 -2.30
C VAL A 8 -5.70 -1.62 -1.31
N VAL A 9 -4.58 -1.06 -0.86
CA VAL A 9 -3.71 -1.62 0.16
C VAL A 9 -3.91 -0.80 1.43
N ILE A 10 -4.31 -1.47 2.51
CA ILE A 10 -4.54 -0.86 3.81
C ILE A 10 -3.46 -1.38 4.75
N LEU A 11 -2.68 -0.49 5.34
CA LEU A 11 -1.52 -0.80 6.14
C LEU A 11 -1.73 -0.30 7.58
N ASP A 12 -1.79 -1.23 8.54
CA ASP A 12 -1.79 -0.89 9.96
C ASP A 12 -0.44 -0.25 10.33
N LYS A 13 -0.46 0.95 10.90
CA LYS A 13 0.69 1.73 11.39
C LYS A 13 0.62 1.90 12.91
N SER A 14 -0.09 1.05 13.64
CA SER A 14 -0.13 1.07 15.10
C SER A 14 1.21 0.69 15.72
N GLY A 15 1.47 1.13 16.96
CA GLY A 15 2.76 0.92 17.63
C GLY A 15 3.16 -0.56 17.80
N SER A 16 2.18 -1.48 17.83
CA SER A 16 2.42 -2.94 17.88
C SER A 16 3.17 -3.45 16.63
N MET A 17 3.05 -2.75 15.51
CA MET A 17 3.69 -3.11 14.25
C MET A 17 5.21 -2.82 14.24
N THR A 18 5.74 -2.16 15.25
CA THR A 18 7.18 -1.81 15.34
C THR A 18 8.09 -3.02 15.19
N SER A 19 7.73 -4.15 15.80
CA SER A 19 8.53 -5.38 15.77
C SER A 19 8.59 -6.05 14.39
N ILE A 20 7.62 -5.77 13.52
CA ILE A 20 7.50 -6.32 12.17
C ILE A 20 7.53 -5.23 11.09
N ARG A 21 8.05 -4.05 11.42
CA ARG A 21 8.01 -2.87 10.55
C ARG A 21 8.63 -3.14 9.18
N LYS A 22 9.76 -3.85 9.16
CA LYS A 22 10.45 -4.21 7.92
C LYS A 22 9.61 -5.17 7.08
N GLN A 23 9.04 -6.21 7.70
CA GLN A 23 8.21 -7.20 7.03
C GLN A 23 6.96 -6.55 6.43
N ALA A 24 6.37 -5.56 7.11
CA ALA A 24 5.23 -4.81 6.59
C ALA A 24 5.59 -3.96 5.36
N VAL A 25 6.76 -3.32 5.35
CA VAL A 25 7.26 -2.58 4.17
C VAL A 25 7.60 -3.53 3.02
N ASP A 26 8.31 -4.62 3.31
CA ASP A 26 8.71 -5.61 2.32
C ASP A 26 7.49 -6.26 1.66
N SER A 27 6.42 -6.57 2.43
CA SER A 27 5.20 -7.17 1.90
C SER A 27 4.39 -6.23 1.01
N VAL A 28 4.34 -4.92 1.32
CA VAL A 28 3.72 -3.92 0.45
C VAL A 28 4.49 -3.82 -0.87
N ASN A 29 5.82 -3.77 -0.81
CA ASN A 29 6.66 -3.70 -2.02
C ASN A 29 6.55 -4.96 -2.88
N GLU A 30 6.49 -6.14 -2.25
CA GLU A 30 6.22 -7.40 -2.95
C GLU A 30 4.84 -7.36 -3.66
N THR A 31 3.82 -6.84 -2.98
CA THR A 31 2.48 -6.65 -3.56
C THR A 31 2.54 -5.74 -4.79
N PHE A 32 3.25 -4.61 -4.72
CA PHE A 32 3.45 -3.75 -5.89
C PHE A 32 4.17 -4.48 -7.03
N GLY A 33 5.20 -5.27 -6.73
CA GLY A 33 5.90 -6.10 -7.70
C GLY A 33 4.97 -7.11 -8.40
N CYS A 34 4.06 -7.73 -7.66
CA CYS A 34 3.04 -8.62 -8.21
C CYS A 34 2.09 -7.87 -9.15
N ILE A 35 1.57 -6.71 -8.75
CA ILE A 35 0.68 -5.87 -9.58
C ILE A 35 1.39 -5.42 -10.86
N ARG A 36 2.66 -4.97 -10.78
CA ARG A 36 3.48 -4.64 -11.96
C ARG A 36 3.62 -5.83 -12.89
N SER A 37 3.81 -7.03 -12.35
CA SER A 37 3.96 -8.25 -13.12
C SER A 37 2.66 -8.65 -13.83
N MET A 38 1.52 -8.52 -13.16
CA MET A 38 0.19 -8.73 -13.76
C MET A 38 -0.08 -7.73 -14.88
N ARG A 39 0.21 -6.44 -14.66
CA ARG A 39 0.09 -5.38 -15.68
C ARG A 39 0.91 -5.69 -16.93
N LYS A 40 2.16 -6.15 -16.78
CA LYS A 40 3.03 -6.54 -17.90
C LYS A 40 2.48 -7.73 -18.69
N LYS A 41 1.88 -8.71 -18.02
CA LYS A 41 1.28 -9.90 -18.66
C LYS A 41 -0.03 -9.58 -19.37
N ASN A 42 -0.75 -8.57 -18.89
CA ASN A 42 -2.08 -8.20 -19.37
C ASN A 42 -2.12 -6.70 -19.72
N ALA A 43 -1.51 -6.32 -20.85
CA ALA A 43 -1.39 -4.93 -21.28
C ALA A 43 -2.73 -4.20 -21.52
N GLU A 44 -3.83 -4.93 -21.68
CA GLU A 44 -5.19 -4.37 -21.77
C GLU A 44 -5.80 -4.01 -20.40
N GLN A 45 -5.19 -4.47 -19.28
CA GLN A 45 -5.66 -4.21 -17.93
C GLN A 45 -4.87 -3.07 -17.29
N GLU A 46 -5.46 -1.88 -17.18
CA GLU A 46 -4.87 -0.77 -16.45
C GLU A 46 -4.97 -1.02 -14.94
N GLN A 47 -3.87 -0.90 -14.22
CA GLN A 47 -3.76 -1.22 -12.79
C GLN A 47 -3.43 0.04 -12.00
N PHE A 48 -4.29 0.35 -11.02
CA PHE A 48 -4.14 1.50 -10.12
C PHE A 48 -3.97 1.01 -8.69
N VAL A 49 -3.27 1.81 -7.87
CA VAL A 49 -3.02 1.53 -6.46
C VAL A 49 -3.42 2.73 -5.61
N THR A 50 -4.15 2.44 -4.54
CA THR A 50 -4.31 3.32 -3.39
C THR A 50 -3.66 2.64 -2.19
N LEU A 51 -2.74 3.33 -1.51
CA LEU A 51 -2.10 2.84 -0.28
C LEU A 51 -2.46 3.81 0.85
N VAL A 52 -3.14 3.30 1.86
CA VAL A 52 -3.49 4.04 3.07
C VAL A 52 -2.83 3.37 4.27
N ALA A 53 -2.12 4.15 5.08
CA ALA A 53 -1.58 3.71 6.35
C ALA A 53 -2.40 4.34 7.49
N PHE A 54 -2.81 3.58 8.50
CA PHE A 54 -3.68 4.09 9.56
C PHE A 54 -3.15 3.74 10.95
N CYS A 55 -3.40 4.62 11.92
CA CYS A 55 -3.22 4.36 13.35
C CYS A 55 -4.20 5.22 14.15
N GLY A 56 -4.19 5.09 15.48
CA GLY A 56 -5.11 5.77 16.40
C GLY A 56 -5.06 7.29 16.35
N CYS A 57 -4.06 7.83 15.64
CA CYS A 57 -3.78 9.25 15.55
C CYS A 57 -4.11 9.82 14.16
N GLU A 58 -4.03 9.03 13.10
CA GLU A 58 -4.21 9.52 11.72
C GLU A 58 -4.48 8.41 10.71
N GLN A 59 -5.04 8.82 9.56
CA GLN A 59 -4.98 8.08 8.31
C GLN A 59 -4.10 8.84 7.32
N LYS A 60 -3.05 8.19 6.83
CA LYS A 60 -2.09 8.74 5.88
C LYS A 60 -2.28 8.06 4.53
N VAL A 61 -2.78 8.80 3.55
CA VAL A 61 -2.82 8.37 2.16
C VAL A 61 -1.43 8.56 1.55
N ILE A 62 -0.76 7.45 1.21
CA ILE A 62 0.58 7.44 0.60
C ILE A 62 0.47 7.46 -0.93
N TYR A 63 -0.47 6.69 -1.47
CA TYR A 63 -0.83 6.73 -2.88
C TYR A 63 -2.35 6.81 -3.01
N GLU A 64 -2.82 7.60 -3.96
CA GLU A 64 -4.24 7.72 -4.28
C GLU A 64 -4.42 7.47 -5.78
N ASN A 65 -5.16 6.42 -6.13
CA ASN A 65 -5.52 6.06 -7.50
C ASN A 65 -4.35 6.20 -8.50
N THR A 66 -3.16 5.78 -8.07
CA THR A 66 -1.93 6.02 -8.81
C THR A 66 -1.66 4.84 -9.75
N PRO A 67 -1.40 5.06 -11.06
CA PRO A 67 -1.02 3.98 -11.97
C PRO A 67 0.19 3.22 -11.43
N ILE A 68 0.18 1.89 -11.47
CA ILE A 68 1.25 1.07 -10.91
C ILE A 68 2.63 1.38 -11.51
N GLU A 69 2.67 1.93 -12.72
CA GLU A 69 3.89 2.38 -13.40
C GLU A 69 4.53 3.61 -12.73
N LYS A 70 3.74 4.41 -11.99
CA LYS A 70 4.17 5.61 -11.26
C LYS A 70 4.36 5.39 -9.76
N VAL A 71 3.90 4.26 -9.23
CA VAL A 71 4.11 3.87 -7.83
C VAL A 71 5.58 3.52 -7.65
N ASN A 72 6.21 4.02 -6.59
CA ASN A 72 7.53 3.59 -6.13
C ASN A 72 7.39 2.71 -4.89
N ASP A 73 8.39 1.89 -4.64
CA ASP A 73 8.47 1.09 -3.42
C ASP A 73 8.57 2.03 -2.21
N ILE A 74 7.84 1.71 -1.14
CA ILE A 74 7.88 2.47 0.10
C ILE A 74 9.11 2.06 0.92
N THR A 75 9.64 3.00 1.69
CA THR A 75 10.78 2.75 2.57
C THR A 75 10.34 2.72 4.03
N LEU A 76 11.24 2.32 4.93
CA LEU A 76 11.00 2.45 6.35
C LEU A 76 10.67 3.90 6.74
N ALA A 77 11.27 4.91 6.09
CA ALA A 77 10.99 6.31 6.40
C ALA A 77 9.54 6.73 6.09
N ASP A 78 8.90 6.07 5.13
CA ASP A 78 7.52 6.35 4.74
C ASP A 78 6.50 5.74 5.72
N TYR A 79 6.94 4.75 6.50
CA TYR A 79 6.13 3.94 7.40
C TYR A 79 6.69 3.95 8.83
N GLU A 80 6.12 4.80 9.68
CA GLU A 80 6.51 4.97 11.09
C GLU A 80 5.37 4.56 12.04
N PRO A 81 5.43 3.33 12.60
CA PRO A 81 4.46 2.84 13.59
C PRO A 81 4.30 3.77 14.79
N CYS A 82 3.06 4.10 15.16
CA CYS A 82 2.76 4.90 16.34
C CYS A 82 1.33 4.63 16.87
N CYS A 83 1.06 5.01 18.12
CA CYS A 83 -0.28 4.98 18.70
C CYS A 83 -0.95 3.59 18.76
N MET A 84 -2.26 3.55 19.02
CA MET A 84 -3.10 2.32 19.06
C MET A 84 -3.68 1.98 17.68
N THR A 85 -4.41 0.86 17.56
CA THR A 85 -5.02 0.37 16.31
C THR A 85 -6.52 0.71 16.24
N PRO A 86 -6.97 1.68 15.43
CA PRO A 86 -8.39 2.00 15.24
C PRO A 86 -8.91 1.31 13.98
N LEU A 87 -8.93 -0.02 13.97
CA LEU A 87 -9.27 -0.80 12.77
C LEU A 87 -10.68 -0.48 12.21
N TYR A 88 -11.59 0.04 13.04
CA TYR A 88 -12.95 0.43 12.61
C TYR A 88 -13.02 1.72 11.80
N ASP A 89 -12.01 2.58 11.88
CA ASP A 89 -11.97 3.85 11.15
C ASP A 89 -11.24 3.73 9.80
N ALA A 90 -10.59 2.60 9.54
CA ALA A 90 -9.71 2.31 8.40
C ALA A 90 -10.44 2.07 7.07
#